data_AF-D8RQ31-F1
#
_entry.id   AF-D8RQ31-F1
#
_cell.length_a   1.000
_cell.length_b   1.000
_cell.length_c   1.000
_cell.angle_alpha   90.00
_cell.angle_beta   90.00
_cell.angle_gamma   90.00
#
_symmetry.space_group_name_H-M   'P 1'
#
loop_
_entity.id
_entity.type
_entity.pdbx_description
1 polymer ?
#
loop_
_entity_poly.entity_id
_entity_poly.type
_entity_poly.pdbx_seq_one_letter_code
_entity_poly.pdbx_strand_id
1 'polypeptide(L)'
;LDTVWERRFGEDCPEEHDLFTMNVEEVFQCQDLSEEEVWVSGVDYTGATSDPLKDYAPRIVEDMNKKNWEDILRFCRVYAHLEAEVEQASLTWVDRLGFDMRVLTRSPPRIMEIRIPFEREALDERDARSLLTMMGQVAWEKERKVAIPVAK
;
A
#
# COMPACT_ATOMS: atom_id res chain seq x y z
N LEU A 1 -16.67 8.52 -26.03
CA LEU A 1 -15.23 8.36 -25.72
C LEU A 1 -14.61 9.72 -25.45
N ASP A 2 -15.06 10.73 -26.19
CA ASP A 2 -14.64 12.13 -26.15
C ASP A 2 -14.63 12.71 -24.73
N THR A 3 -15.74 12.61 -24.01
CA THR A 3 -15.86 13.09 -22.62
C THR A 3 -14.98 12.36 -21.62
N VAL A 4 -14.53 11.14 -21.92
CA VAL A 4 -13.59 10.37 -21.09
C VAL A 4 -12.15 10.78 -21.41
N TRP A 5 -11.84 10.99 -22.69
CA TRP A 5 -10.53 11.45 -23.15
C TRP A 5 -10.21 12.83 -22.61
N GLU A 6 -11.10 13.80 -22.86
CA GLU A 6 -10.93 15.19 -22.41
C GLU A 6 -10.80 15.27 -20.89
N ARG A 7 -11.59 14.49 -20.15
CA ARG A 7 -11.49 14.44 -18.69
C ARG A 7 -10.14 13.89 -18.21
N ARG A 8 -9.57 12.93 -18.92
CA ARG A 8 -8.32 12.26 -18.54
C ARG A 8 -7.09 13.08 -18.92
N PHE A 9 -7.08 13.68 -20.10
CA PHE A 9 -5.91 14.34 -20.68
C PHE A 9 -5.98 15.87 -20.63
N GLY A 10 -7.17 16.45 -20.45
CA GLY A 10 -7.36 17.91 -20.45
C GLY A 10 -7.20 18.55 -21.83
N GLU A 11 -7.28 17.74 -22.89
CA GLU A 11 -7.06 18.12 -24.29
C GLU A 11 -8.25 17.65 -25.13
N ASP A 12 -8.49 18.32 -26.26
CA ASP A 12 -9.54 17.95 -27.22
C ASP A 12 -9.36 16.50 -27.68
N CYS A 13 -10.47 15.78 -27.84
CA CYS A 13 -10.42 14.40 -28.28
C CYS A 13 -9.89 14.31 -29.74
N PRO A 14 -8.97 13.37 -30.04
CA PRO A 14 -8.55 13.09 -31.41
C PRO A 14 -9.72 12.73 -32.32
N GLU A 15 -9.49 12.81 -33.64
CA GLU A 15 -10.50 12.38 -34.60
C GLU A 15 -10.87 10.90 -34.39
N GLU A 16 -12.12 10.53 -34.67
CA GLU A 16 -12.63 9.18 -34.40
C GLU A 16 -11.78 8.06 -35.03
N HIS A 17 -11.15 8.34 -36.17
CA HIS A 17 -10.32 7.36 -36.89
C HIS A 17 -8.98 7.06 -36.20
N ASP A 18 -8.57 7.90 -35.24
CA ASP A 18 -7.39 7.70 -34.39
C ASP A 18 -7.73 7.02 -33.06
N LEU A 19 -9.01 6.76 -32.79
CA LEU A 19 -9.48 6.14 -31.56
C LEU A 19 -9.66 4.63 -31.75
N PHE A 20 -8.96 3.85 -30.91
CA PHE A 20 -9.07 2.40 -30.89
C PHE A 20 -9.55 1.92 -29.52
N THR A 21 -10.49 0.98 -29.51
CA THR A 21 -10.94 0.29 -28.30
C THR A 21 -10.35 -1.11 -28.25
N MET A 22 -9.70 -1.45 -27.14
CA MET A 22 -9.23 -2.82 -26.89
C MET A 22 -10.32 -3.60 -26.17
N ASN A 23 -10.84 -4.66 -26.81
CA ASN A 23 -11.64 -5.65 -26.10
C ASN A 23 -10.71 -6.53 -25.27
N VAL A 24 -10.82 -6.47 -23.96
CA VAL A 24 -9.91 -7.17 -23.04
C VAL A 24 -10.40 -8.61 -22.87
N GLU A 25 -9.64 -9.56 -23.40
CA GLU A 25 -9.93 -10.99 -23.23
C GLU A 25 -9.34 -11.54 -21.93
N GLU A 26 -8.08 -11.20 -21.65
CA GLU A 26 -7.36 -11.57 -20.43
C GLU A 26 -6.34 -10.47 -20.06
N VAL A 27 -6.01 -10.40 -18.78
CA VAL A 27 -5.01 -9.47 -18.23
C VAL A 27 -3.94 -10.26 -17.50
N PHE A 28 -2.70 -9.97 -17.82
CA PHE A 28 -1.53 -10.46 -17.11
C PHE A 28 -1.24 -9.52 -15.93
N GLN A 29 -1.46 -10.00 -14.70
CA GLN A 29 -1.18 -9.27 -13.46
C GLN A 29 0.07 -9.85 -12.79
N CYS A 30 1.00 -8.97 -12.42
CA CYS A 30 2.24 -9.33 -11.73
C CYS A 30 2.53 -8.27 -10.65
N GLN A 31 2.94 -8.70 -9.45
CA GLN A 31 3.16 -7.81 -8.31
C GLN A 31 4.48 -7.04 -8.43
N ASP A 32 5.56 -7.73 -8.80
CA ASP A 32 6.87 -7.16 -9.05
C ASP A 32 7.58 -7.99 -10.11
N LEU A 33 8.68 -7.48 -10.66
CA LEU A 33 9.50 -8.24 -11.60
C LEU A 33 9.91 -9.58 -10.97
N SER A 34 9.77 -10.66 -11.73
CA SER A 34 10.09 -12.04 -11.33
C SER A 34 9.20 -12.67 -10.23
N GLU A 35 8.10 -12.02 -9.86
CA GLU A 35 7.08 -12.60 -8.96
C GLU A 35 6.03 -13.44 -9.71
N GLU A 36 5.22 -14.18 -8.95
CA GLU A 36 4.20 -15.08 -9.51
C GLU A 36 3.22 -14.36 -10.44
N GLU A 37 2.98 -14.98 -11.59
CA GLU A 37 2.17 -14.46 -12.67
C GLU A 37 0.72 -14.93 -12.52
N VAL A 38 -0.24 -13.99 -12.55
CA VAL A 38 -1.67 -14.32 -12.48
C VAL A 38 -2.38 -13.82 -13.72
N TRP A 39 -2.98 -14.75 -14.46
CA TRP A 39 -3.90 -14.44 -15.54
C TRP A 39 -5.30 -14.18 -14.97
N VAL A 40 -5.86 -13.02 -15.32
CA VAL A 40 -7.20 -12.59 -14.91
C VAL A 40 -8.09 -12.52 -16.14
N SER A 41 -9.30 -13.09 -16.06
CA SER A 41 -10.22 -13.04 -17.20
C SER A 41 -10.67 -11.61 -17.49
N GLY A 42 -10.99 -11.31 -18.75
CA GLY A 42 -11.53 -10.01 -19.15
C GLY A 42 -12.85 -9.67 -18.44
N VAL A 43 -13.64 -10.68 -18.07
CA VAL A 43 -14.88 -10.52 -17.30
C VAL A 43 -14.56 -10.06 -15.88
N ASP A 44 -13.61 -10.71 -15.20
CA ASP A 44 -13.21 -10.34 -13.85
C ASP A 44 -12.52 -8.98 -13.82
N TYR A 45 -11.66 -8.70 -14.80
CA TYR A 45 -11.03 -7.39 -14.97
C TYR A 45 -12.07 -6.26 -15.13
N THR A 46 -13.04 -6.46 -16.01
CA THR A 46 -14.09 -5.46 -16.27
C THR A 46 -15.05 -5.30 -15.10
N GLY A 47 -15.30 -6.38 -14.34
CA GLY A 47 -16.15 -6.37 -13.15
C GLY A 47 -15.47 -5.83 -11.89
N ALA A 48 -14.14 -5.71 -11.88
CA ALA A 48 -13.38 -5.22 -10.75
C ALA A 48 -13.59 -3.72 -10.52
N THR A 49 -13.46 -3.30 -9.26
CA THR A 49 -13.46 -1.89 -8.88
C THR A 49 -12.04 -1.46 -8.53
N SER A 50 -11.60 -0.31 -9.05
CA SER A 50 -10.30 0.25 -8.67
C SER A 50 -10.27 0.56 -7.18
N ASP A 51 -9.09 0.44 -6.57
CA ASP A 51 -8.91 0.76 -5.15
C ASP A 51 -9.31 2.23 -4.85
N PRO A 52 -10.08 2.50 -3.77
CA PRO A 52 -10.51 3.84 -3.41
C PRO A 52 -9.35 4.77 -3.00
N LEU A 53 -8.19 4.22 -2.64
CA LEU A 53 -7.01 4.98 -2.25
C LEU A 53 -6.02 5.22 -3.39
N LYS A 54 -6.25 4.70 -4.61
CA LYS A 54 -5.27 4.72 -5.72
C LYS A 54 -4.65 6.10 -5.99
N ASP A 55 -5.46 7.17 -5.91
CA ASP A 55 -5.03 8.55 -6.22
C ASP A 55 -4.38 9.24 -5.00
N TYR A 56 -4.55 8.68 -3.80
CA TYR A 56 -4.04 9.24 -2.54
C TYR A 56 -2.83 8.48 -1.99
N ALA A 57 -2.68 7.20 -2.36
CA ALA A 57 -1.65 6.30 -1.86
C ALA A 57 -0.23 6.88 -1.95
N PRO A 58 0.23 7.47 -3.07
CA PRO A 58 1.57 8.05 -3.15
C PRO A 58 1.82 9.13 -2.09
N ARG A 59 0.81 9.99 -1.85
CA ARG A 59 0.91 11.08 -0.86
C ARG A 59 0.90 10.55 0.57
N ILE A 60 0.07 9.55 0.86
CA ILE A 60 0.03 8.92 2.19
C ILE A 60 1.38 8.25 2.48
N VAL A 61 1.93 7.50 1.53
CA VAL A 61 3.25 6.85 1.65
C VAL A 61 4.34 7.90 1.88
N GLU A 62 4.37 8.97 1.10
CA GLU A 62 5.34 10.05 1.26
C GLU A 62 5.23 10.72 2.64
N ASP A 63 4.02 11.06 3.07
CA ASP A 63 3.77 11.66 4.38
C ASP A 63 4.26 10.74 5.51
N MET A 64 3.92 9.44 5.46
CA MET A 64 4.31 8.47 6.48
C MET A 64 5.83 8.33 6.55
N ASN A 65 6.49 8.17 5.40
CA ASN A 65 7.95 8.03 5.34
C ASN A 65 8.69 9.28 5.83
N LYS A 66 8.14 10.48 5.60
CA LYS A 66 8.77 11.74 6.01
C LYS A 66 8.48 12.14 7.46
N LYS A 67 7.25 11.94 7.92
CA LYS A 67 6.74 12.52 9.18
C LYS A 67 6.57 11.49 10.30
N ASN A 68 6.41 10.20 9.95
CA ASN A 68 6.04 9.14 10.88
C ASN A 68 7.02 7.95 10.85
N TRP A 69 8.30 8.21 10.59
CA TRP A 69 9.32 7.17 10.49
C TRP A 69 9.45 6.32 11.78
N GLU A 70 9.21 6.90 12.96
CA GLU A 70 9.21 6.13 14.21
C GLU A 70 8.08 5.10 14.26
N ASP A 71 6.89 5.45 13.77
CA ASP A 71 5.75 4.53 13.72
C ASP A 71 6.01 3.38 12.75
N ILE A 72 6.67 3.67 11.62
CA ILE A 72 7.13 2.66 10.66
C ILE A 72 8.04 1.63 11.33
N LEU A 73 9.02 2.06 12.13
CA LEU A 73 9.88 1.14 12.87
C LEU A 73 9.11 0.33 13.91
N ARG A 74 8.12 0.94 14.60
CA ARG A 74 7.24 0.22 15.53
C ARG A 74 6.39 -0.82 14.82
N PHE A 75 5.93 -0.55 13.59
CA PHE A 75 5.15 -1.52 12.80
C PHE A 75 5.95 -2.79 12.49
N CYS A 76 7.23 -2.65 12.13
CA CYS A 76 8.11 -3.79 11.93
C CYS A 76 8.20 -4.70 13.16
N ARG A 77 8.25 -4.11 14.36
CA ARG A 77 8.38 -4.88 15.62
C ARG A 77 7.05 -5.48 16.08
N VAL A 78 5.98 -4.69 16.01
CA VAL A 78 4.69 -5.04 16.64
C VAL A 78 3.80 -5.87 15.73
N TYR A 79 3.76 -5.56 14.43
CA TYR A 79 2.82 -6.20 13.48
C TYR A 79 3.53 -7.20 12.58
N ALA A 80 4.76 -6.92 12.15
CA ALA A 80 5.52 -7.84 11.31
C ALA A 80 6.25 -8.94 12.12
N HIS A 81 6.25 -8.84 13.45
CA HIS A 81 6.93 -9.76 14.36
C HIS A 81 8.39 -10.06 13.99
N LEU A 82 9.09 -9.05 13.43
CA LEU A 82 10.49 -9.21 13.07
C LEU A 82 11.36 -9.23 14.34
N GLU A 83 12.04 -10.36 14.56
CA GLU A 83 13.02 -10.52 15.63
C GLU A 83 14.39 -9.92 15.27
N ALA A 84 14.69 -9.78 13.98
CA ALA A 84 15.94 -9.23 13.48
C ALA A 84 16.02 -7.71 13.69
N GLU A 85 17.24 -7.20 13.94
CA GLU A 85 17.48 -5.76 14.02
C GLU A 85 17.20 -5.10 12.65
N VAL A 86 16.24 -4.18 12.63
CA VAL A 86 15.88 -3.40 11.44
C VAL A 86 16.92 -2.29 11.24
N GLU A 87 17.56 -2.28 10.07
CA GLU A 87 18.50 -1.24 9.63
C GLU A 87 17.76 -0.09 8.94
N GLN A 88 16.82 -0.39 8.05
CA GLN A 88 15.98 0.59 7.36
C GLN A 88 14.57 0.04 7.14
N ALA A 89 13.57 0.90 7.17
CA ALA A 89 12.20 0.54 6.82
C ALA A 89 11.48 1.72 6.18
N SER A 90 10.65 1.45 5.18
CA SER A 90 9.77 2.44 4.55
C SER A 90 8.47 1.80 4.07
N LEU A 91 7.38 2.58 4.08
CA LEU A 91 6.18 2.21 3.34
C LEU A 91 6.46 2.28 1.83
N THR A 92 5.93 1.32 1.08
CA THR A 92 6.02 1.25 -0.39
C THR A 92 4.67 1.53 -1.04
N TRP A 93 3.58 0.99 -0.48
CA TRP A 93 2.22 1.22 -0.97
C TRP A 93 1.18 1.16 0.15
N VAL A 94 0.00 1.74 -0.09
CA VAL A 94 -1.18 1.63 0.77
C VAL A 94 -2.41 1.49 -0.10
N ASP A 95 -3.32 0.61 0.30
CA ASP A 95 -4.60 0.38 -0.37
C ASP A 95 -5.71 0.18 0.68
N ARG A 96 -6.94 -0.11 0.25
CA ARG A 96 -8.08 -0.23 1.16
C ARG A 96 -7.92 -1.30 2.25
N LEU A 97 -7.07 -2.32 2.04
CA LEU A 97 -6.91 -3.45 2.95
C LEU A 97 -5.70 -3.32 3.89
N GLY A 98 -4.79 -2.39 3.63
CA GLY A 98 -3.56 -2.28 4.42
C GLY A 98 -2.45 -1.56 3.67
N PHE A 99 -1.20 -1.87 4.04
CA PHE A 99 -0.02 -1.26 3.46
C PHE A 99 1.14 -2.24 3.36
N ASP A 100 2.01 -1.96 2.40
CA ASP A 100 3.23 -2.70 2.14
C ASP A 100 4.44 -1.91 2.64
N MET A 101 5.42 -2.65 3.15
CA MET A 101 6.65 -2.11 3.71
C MET A 101 7.86 -2.83 3.15
N ARG A 102 8.87 -2.05 2.77
CA ARG A 102 10.21 -2.56 2.49
C ARG A 102 11.07 -2.42 3.73
N VAL A 103 11.68 -3.52 4.17
CA VAL A 103 12.52 -3.57 5.37
C VAL A 103 13.87 -4.17 5.03
N LEU A 104 14.94 -3.48 5.43
CA LEU A 104 16.31 -3.98 5.44
C LEU A 104 16.67 -4.38 6.87
N THR A 105 17.00 -5.65 7.09
CA THR A 105 17.55 -6.13 8.37
C THR A 105 19.06 -6.01 8.38
N ARG A 106 19.66 -5.86 9.57
CA ARG A 106 21.10 -5.67 9.74
C ARG A 106 21.90 -6.97 9.81
N SER A 107 21.33 -8.01 10.45
CA SER A 107 22.06 -9.25 10.76
C SER A 107 21.12 -10.45 10.82
N PRO A 108 21.04 -11.29 9.76
CA PRO A 108 21.72 -11.12 8.47
C PRO A 108 21.16 -9.93 7.65
N PRO A 109 21.97 -9.30 6.78
CA PRO A 109 21.47 -8.34 5.80
C PRO A 109 20.46 -8.97 4.85
N ARG A 110 19.22 -8.51 4.88
CA ARG A 110 18.14 -9.01 4.01
C ARG A 110 17.12 -7.92 3.74
N ILE A 111 16.71 -7.78 2.48
CA ILE A 111 15.56 -6.96 2.08
C ILE A 111 14.31 -7.85 2.08
N MET A 112 13.23 -7.35 2.67
CA MET A 112 11.95 -8.02 2.76
C MET A 112 10.82 -7.04 2.39
N GLU A 113 9.84 -7.54 1.65
CA GLU A 113 8.54 -6.88 1.50
C GLU A 113 7.56 -7.49 2.50
N ILE A 114 6.86 -6.64 3.24
CA ILE A 114 5.97 -7.06 4.32
C ILE A 114 4.63 -6.36 4.16
N ARG A 115 3.58 -7.18 4.04
CA ARG A 115 2.20 -6.71 4.03
C ARG A 115 1.64 -6.66 5.45
N ILE A 116 1.11 -5.50 5.84
CA ILE A 116 0.41 -5.34 7.12
C ILE A 116 -1.06 -4.97 6.83
N PRO A 117 -2.03 -5.80 7.25
CA PRO A 117 -3.44 -5.51 7.05
C PRO A 117 -3.93 -4.43 8.01
N PHE A 118 -4.90 -3.65 7.57
CA PHE A 118 -5.76 -2.89 8.47
C PHE A 118 -6.72 -3.83 9.21
N GLU A 119 -7.18 -3.44 10.40
CA GLU A 119 -8.19 -4.20 11.16
C GLU A 119 -9.55 -4.26 10.45
N ARG A 120 -9.79 -3.31 9.54
CA ARG A 120 -10.94 -3.24 8.64
C ARG A 120 -10.56 -2.50 7.36
N GLU A 121 -11.40 -2.65 6.34
CA GLU A 121 -11.24 -1.92 5.10
C GLU A 121 -11.33 -0.39 5.31
N ALA A 122 -10.41 0.34 4.67
CA ALA A 122 -10.39 1.79 4.59
C ALA A 122 -11.27 2.26 3.44
N LEU A 123 -12.15 3.22 3.72
CA LEU A 123 -13.16 3.69 2.75
C LEU A 123 -12.68 4.88 1.90
N ASP A 124 -11.82 5.72 2.47
CA ASP A 124 -11.28 6.93 1.83
C ASP A 124 -9.93 7.32 2.46
N GLU A 125 -9.30 8.39 1.94
CA GLU A 125 -8.02 8.88 2.46
C GLU A 125 -8.06 9.21 3.96
N ARG A 126 -9.13 9.86 4.42
CA ARG A 126 -9.24 10.27 5.83
C ARG A 126 -9.29 9.04 6.73
N ASP A 127 -10.04 8.05 6.31
CA ASP A 127 -10.19 6.79 7.01
C ASP A 127 -8.87 6.00 7.05
N ALA A 128 -8.17 5.90 5.93
CA ALA A 128 -6.85 5.24 5.86
C ALA A 128 -5.82 5.91 6.78
N ARG A 129 -5.76 7.25 6.79
CA ARG A 129 -4.88 8.00 7.70
C ARG A 129 -5.26 7.80 9.16
N SER A 130 -6.56 7.71 9.46
CA SER A 130 -7.04 7.40 10.81
C SER A 130 -6.61 6.01 11.23
N LEU A 131 -6.73 5.00 10.36
CA LEU A 131 -6.30 3.62 10.63
C LEU A 131 -4.79 3.55 10.90
N LEU A 132 -3.97 4.18 10.06
CA LEU A 132 -2.52 4.27 10.27
C LEU A 132 -2.17 4.92 11.62
N THR A 133 -2.84 6.02 11.96
CA THR A 133 -2.63 6.73 13.24
C THR A 133 -3.00 5.85 14.43
N MET A 134 -4.15 5.16 14.37
CA MET A 134 -4.59 4.24 15.43
C MET A 134 -3.61 3.08 15.59
N MET A 135 -3.14 2.50 14.47
CA MET A 135 -2.13 1.45 14.51
C MET A 135 -0.82 1.93 15.13
N GLY A 136 -0.38 3.17 14.84
CA GLY A 136 0.79 3.81 15.45
C GLY A 136 0.65 3.93 16.96
N GLN A 137 -0.51 4.43 17.42
CA GLN A 137 -0.84 4.54 18.83
C GLN A 137 -0.80 3.18 19.54
N VAL A 138 -1.46 2.16 18.97
CA VAL A 138 -1.47 0.80 19.53
C VAL A 138 -0.06 0.21 19.59
N ALA A 139 0.76 0.43 18.55
CA ALA A 139 2.13 -0.06 18.51
C ALA A 139 3.00 0.60 19.59
N TRP A 140 2.87 1.91 19.76
CA TRP A 140 3.55 2.65 20.82
C TRP A 140 3.15 2.19 22.22
N GLU A 141 1.86 1.93 22.46
CA GLU A 141 1.39 1.41 23.74
C GLU A 141 1.95 0.02 24.07
N LYS A 142 2.03 -0.86 23.06
CA LYS A 142 2.62 -2.20 23.22
C LYS A 142 4.11 -2.12 23.53
N GLU A 143 4.87 -1.28 22.82
CA GLU A 143 6.30 -1.09 23.06
C GLU A 143 6.56 -0.54 24.48
N ARG A 144 5.76 0.43 24.94
CA ARG A 144 5.87 0.97 26.30
C ARG A 144 5.59 -0.06 27.40
N LYS A 145 4.60 -0.94 27.21
CA LYS A 145 4.28 -2.00 28.19
C LYS A 145 5.39 -3.05 28.28
N VAL A 146 6.11 -3.30 27.19
CA VAL A 146 7.31 -4.16 27.21
C VAL A 146 8.48 -3.47 27.92
N ALA A 147 8.63 -2.16 27.76
CA ALA A 147 9.71 -1.38 28.36
C ALA A 147 9.56 -1.13 29.87
N ILE A 148 8.35 -1.21 30.42
CA ILE A 148 8.11 -1.13 31.87
C ILE A 148 8.11 -2.57 32.41
N PRO A 149 9.14 -3.03 33.15
CA PRO A 149 9.08 -4.33 33.78
C PRO A 149 7.90 -4.29 34.75
N VAL A 150 6.99 -5.25 34.65
CA VAL A 150 5.96 -5.48 35.67
C VAL A 150 6.72 -5.76 36.96
N ALA A 151 6.82 -4.74 37.83
CA ALA A 151 7.37 -4.90 39.16
C ALA A 151 6.51 -5.95 39.87
N LYS A 152 7.10 -7.11 40.15
CA LYS A 152 6.55 -8.08 41.10
C LYS A 152 6.86 -7.61 42.51
#